data_AF-T1KWK0-F1
#
_entry.id   AF-T1KWK0-F1
#
_cell.length_a   1.000
_cell.length_b   1.000
_cell.length_c   1.000
_cell.angle_alpha   90.00
_cell.angle_beta   90.00
_cell.angle_gamma   90.00
#
_symmetry.space_group_name_H-M   'P 1'
#
loop_
_entity.id
_entity.type
_entity.pdbx_description
1 polymer ?
#
loop_
_entity_poly.entity_id
_entity_poly.type
_entity_poly.pdbx_seq_one_letter_code
_entity_poly.pdbx_strand_id
1 'polypeptide(L)'
;MRHNIGIEWPNGELENRYINLVVYGEPNGPSAMARCVGYPAAIASKMILEGEIQKKGIVLPLVPEIYNPMLKRLRTEGIFAIERSEKI
;
A
#
# COMPACT_ATOMS: atom_id res chain seq x y z
N MET A 1 4.67 8.36 5.64
CA MET A 1 4.32 8.70 4.24
C MET A 1 2.96 9.33 4.22
N ARG A 2 2.73 10.38 3.41
CA ARG A 2 1.45 11.07 3.30
C ARG A 2 1.11 11.35 1.84
N HIS A 3 -0.11 10.99 1.43
CA HIS A 3 -0.71 11.49 0.18
C HIS A 3 -1.81 12.49 0.51
N ASN A 4 -1.86 13.57 -0.27
CA ASN A 4 -2.94 14.56 -0.27
C ASN A 4 -3.53 14.57 -1.67
N ILE A 5 -4.81 14.23 -1.81
CA ILE A 5 -5.49 14.02 -3.09
C ILE A 5 -6.70 14.94 -3.11
N GLY A 6 -6.75 15.87 -4.07
CA GLY A 6 -7.97 16.62 -4.40
C GLY A 6 -8.81 15.82 -5.39
N ILE A 7 -10.11 15.71 -5.12
CA ILE A 7 -11.07 14.97 -5.93
C ILE A 7 -12.21 15.91 -6.32
N GLU A 8 -12.47 16.02 -7.62
CA GLU A 8 -13.69 16.61 -8.16
C GLU A 8 -14.61 15.49 -8.62
N TRP A 9 -15.79 15.41 -8.01
CA TRP A 9 -16.77 14.40 -8.32
C TRP A 9 -17.63 14.83 -9.53
N PRO A 10 -18.26 13.89 -10.27
CA PRO A 10 -19.09 14.23 -11.42
C PRO A 10 -20.30 15.14 -11.13
N ASN A 11 -20.71 15.23 -9.86
CA ASN A 11 -21.77 16.13 -9.39
C ASN A 11 -21.26 17.56 -9.06
N GLY A 12 -19.96 17.83 -9.24
CA GLY A 12 -19.31 19.10 -8.92
C GLY A 12 -18.90 19.24 -7.44
N GLU A 13 -19.13 18.24 -6.59
CA GLU A 13 -18.62 18.27 -5.21
C GLU A 13 -17.11 18.13 -5.19
N LEU A 14 -16.47 18.91 -4.33
CA LEU A 14 -15.02 18.89 -4.11
C LEU A 14 -14.69 18.19 -2.79
N GLU A 15 -13.68 17.34 -2.82
CA GLU A 15 -13.20 16.58 -1.65
C GLU A 15 -11.68 16.63 -1.58
N ASN A 16 -11.15 16.87 -0.39
CA ASN A 16 -9.76 16.58 -0.05
C ASN A 16 -9.68 15.24 0.69
N ARG A 17 -8.83 14.34 0.18
CA ARG A 17 -8.56 13.03 0.75
C ARG A 17 -7.11 12.91 1.19
N TYR A 18 -6.91 12.43 2.41
CA TYR A 18 -5.61 12.26 3.04
C TYR A 18 -5.36 10.80 3.36
N ILE A 19 -4.20 10.29 2.96
CA ILE A 19 -3.76 8.92 3.25
C ILE A 19 -2.45 8.97 4.02
N ASN A 20 -2.46 8.49 5.25
CA ASN A 20 -1.31 8.57 6.16
C ASN A 20 -0.84 7.17 6.55
N LEU A 21 0.44 6.88 6.31
CA LEU A 21 1.12 5.68 6.78
C LEU A 21 2.20 6.07 7.79
N VAL A 22 2.07 5.54 9.01
CA VAL A 22 3.03 5.69 10.11
C VAL A 22 3.38 4.29 10.60
N VAL A 23 4.69 3.99 10.65
CA VAL A 23 5.22 2.70 11.12
C VAL A 23 6.42 3.01 12.01
N TYR A 24 6.52 2.32 13.14
CA TYR A 24 7.64 2.43 14.07
C TYR A 24 8.50 1.17 14.02
N GLY A 25 9.80 1.32 14.26
CA GLY A 25 10.70 0.20 14.42
C GLY A 25 10.56 -0.43 15.80
N GLU A 26 11.05 -1.65 15.93
CA GLU A 26 11.06 -2.37 17.21
C GLU A 26 12.44 -2.24 17.86
N PRO A 27 12.54 -1.85 19.15
CA PRO A 27 13.84 -1.60 19.80
C PRO A 27 14.84 -2.76 19.74
N ASN A 28 14.36 -4.00 19.78
CA ASN A 28 15.16 -5.23 19.66
C ASN A 28 14.75 -6.06 18.42
N GLY A 29 14.24 -5.39 17.38
CA GLY A 29 13.68 -6.03 16.21
C GLY A 29 14.00 -5.27 14.92
N PRO A 30 13.29 -5.56 13.82
CA PRO A 30 13.51 -4.87 12.57
C PRO A 30 13.09 -3.39 12.67
N SER A 31 13.86 -2.53 12.00
CA SER A 31 13.50 -1.11 11.87
C SER A 31 12.22 -0.94 11.05
N ALA A 32 11.54 0.20 11.20
CA ALA A 32 10.38 0.54 10.36
C ALA A 32 10.74 0.47 8.87
N MET A 33 11.95 0.92 8.50
CA MET A 33 12.45 0.87 7.13
C MET A 33 12.61 -0.57 6.64
N ALA A 34 13.22 -1.45 7.45
CA ALA A 34 13.40 -2.85 7.09
C ALA A 34 12.06 -3.56 6.87
N ARG A 35 11.06 -3.31 7.73
CA ARG A 35 9.70 -3.84 7.55
C ARG A 35 9.02 -3.31 6.29
N CYS A 36 9.00 -1.99 6.12
CA CYS A 36 8.33 -1.33 4.99
C CYS A 36 8.93 -1.65 3.62
N VAL A 37 10.18 -2.10 3.54
CA VAL A 37 10.83 -2.51 2.28
C VAL A 37 10.83 -4.03 2.12
N GLY A 38 11.23 -4.76 3.15
CA GLY A 38 11.39 -6.21 3.09
C GLY A 38 10.06 -6.95 2.95
N TYR A 39 9.00 -6.50 3.62
CA TYR A 39 7.72 -7.22 3.61
C TYR A 39 7.03 -7.15 2.25
N PRO A 40 6.93 -5.98 1.57
CA PRO A 40 6.42 -5.95 0.20
C PRO A 40 7.23 -6.85 -0.75
N ALA A 41 8.55 -6.89 -0.63
CA ALA A 41 9.41 -7.74 -1.46
C ALA A 41 9.16 -9.24 -1.22
N ALA A 42 9.07 -9.65 0.04
CA ALA A 42 8.78 -11.04 0.42
C ALA A 42 7.37 -11.47 -0.04
N ILE A 43 6.37 -10.61 0.15
CA ILE A 43 4.99 -10.86 -0.29
C ILE A 43 4.92 -11.02 -1.81
N ALA A 44 5.52 -10.10 -2.57
CA ALA A 44 5.53 -10.20 -4.03
C ALA A 44 6.27 -11.45 -4.51
N SER A 45 7.40 -11.79 -3.89
CA SER A 45 8.14 -13.01 -4.20
C SER A 45 7.29 -14.25 -3.99
N LYS A 46 6.58 -14.33 -2.85
CA LYS A 46 5.64 -15.41 -2.56
C LYS A 46 4.50 -15.50 -3.59
N MET A 47 3.89 -14.37 -3.96
CA MET A 47 2.83 -14.34 -4.96
C MET A 47 3.29 -14.79 -6.35
N ILE A 48 4.56 -14.54 -6.72
CA ILE A 48 5.15 -15.07 -7.97
C ILE A 48 5.30 -16.60 -7.87
N LEU A 49 5.84 -17.10 -6.76
CA LEU A 49 6.05 -18.54 -6.54
C LEU A 49 4.73 -19.32 -6.47
N GLU A 50 3.68 -18.74 -5.88
CA GLU A 50 2.33 -19.32 -5.79
C GLU A 50 1.53 -19.15 -7.09
N GLY A 51 2.10 -18.49 -8.11
CA GLY A 51 1.46 -18.32 -9.41
C GLY A 51 0.32 -17.31 -9.45
N GLU A 52 0.21 -16.43 -8.44
CA GLU A 52 -0.74 -15.31 -8.40
C GLU A 52 -0.32 -14.18 -9.35
N ILE A 53 0.99 -13.94 -9.50
CA ILE A 53 1.52 -12.99 -10.48
C ILE A 53 2.09 -13.75 -11.66
N GLN A 54 1.31 -13.85 -12.74
CA GLN A 54 1.71 -14.58 -13.95
C GLN A 54 2.22 -13.68 -15.08
N LYS A 55 1.97 -12.37 -15.00
CA LYS A 55 2.39 -11.39 -16.00
C LYS A 55 3.91 -11.44 -16.16
N LYS A 56 4.37 -11.53 -17.42
CA LYS A 56 5.79 -11.61 -17.77
C LYS A 56 6.35 -10.24 -18.15
N GLY A 57 7.67 -10.11 -18.11
CA GLY A 57 8.40 -8.88 -18.41
C GLY A 57 8.72 -8.05 -17.17
N ILE A 58 8.96 -6.75 -17.35
CA ILE A 58 9.19 -5.80 -16.25
C ILE A 58 7.82 -5.38 -15.71
N VAL A 59 7.45 -5.93 -14.56
CA VAL A 59 6.13 -5.73 -13.97
C VAL A 59 6.23 -4.83 -12.75
N LEU A 60 5.44 -3.76 -12.72
CA LEU A 60 5.26 -2.87 -11.58
C LEU A 60 3.91 -3.12 -10.90
N PRO A 61 3.77 -2.86 -9.58
CA PRO A 61 2.54 -3.09 -8.83
C PRO A 61 1.49 -1.97 -9.06
N LEU A 62 1.20 -1.66 -10.33
CA LEU A 62 0.27 -0.59 -10.71
C LEU A 62 -1.14 -1.11 -11.04
N VAL A 63 -1.32 -2.43 -11.16
CA VAL A 63 -2.62 -3.04 -11.47
C VAL A 63 -3.30 -3.60 -10.21
N PRO A 64 -4.64 -3.53 -10.11
CA PRO A 64 -5.38 -3.95 -8.91
C PRO A 64 -5.12 -5.41 -8.50
N GLU A 65 -4.97 -6.29 -9.48
CA GLU A 65 -4.67 -7.72 -9.28
C GLU A 65 -3.36 -7.95 -8.52
N ILE A 66 -2.42 -7.01 -8.57
CA ILE A 66 -1.15 -7.08 -7.83
C ILE A 66 -1.26 -6.29 -6.52
N TYR A 67 -1.63 -5.00 -6.56
CA TYR A 67 -1.54 -4.18 -5.36
C TYR A 67 -2.62 -4.52 -4.31
N ASN A 68 -3.82 -4.97 -4.70
CA ASN A 68 -4.87 -5.32 -3.73
C ASN A 68 -4.48 -6.48 -2.80
N PRO A 69 -4.06 -7.66 -3.32
CA PRO A 69 -3.62 -8.76 -2.46
C PRO A 69 -2.36 -8.38 -1.65
N MET A 70 -1.43 -7.60 -2.23
CA MET A 70 -0.27 -7.10 -1.49
C MET A 70 -0.68 -6.22 -0.30
N LEU A 71 -1.55 -5.22 -0.50
CA LEU A 71 -2.03 -4.34 0.57
C LEU A 71 -2.81 -5.11 1.65
N LYS A 72 -3.58 -6.15 1.25
CA LYS A 72 -4.28 -7.03 2.20
C LYS A 72 -3.29 -7.80 3.10
N ARG A 73 -2.23 -8.37 2.52
CA ARG A 73 -1.18 -9.09 3.27
C ARG A 73 -0.31 -8.13 4.10
N LEU A 74 0.01 -6.94 3.60
CA LEU A 74 0.72 -5.92 4.39
C LEU A 74 -0.08 -5.47 5.61
N ARG A 75 -1.41 -5.36 5.48
CA ARG A 75 -2.29 -5.05 6.62
C ARG A 75 -2.21 -6.11 7.72
N THR A 76 -2.10 -7.41 7.39
CA THR A 76 -1.95 -8.46 8.41
C THR A 76 -0.62 -8.37 9.15
N GLU A 77 0.41 -7.80 8.50
CA GLU A 77 1.71 -7.49 9.11
C GLU A 77 1.75 -6.14 9.84
N GLY A 78 0.60 -5.49 10.03
CA GLY A 78 0.49 -4.20 10.71
C GLY A 78 0.97 -3.00 9.88
N ILE A 79 1.17 -3.16 8.56
CA ILE A 79 1.57 -2.09 7.64
C ILE A 79 0.35 -1.67 6.84
N PHE A 80 -0.35 -0.62 7.28
CA PHE A 80 -1.49 -0.07 6.56
C PHE A 80 -1.60 1.44 6.74
N ALA A 81 -2.14 2.12 5.74
CA ALA A 81 -2.44 3.54 5.81
C ALA A 81 -3.86 3.78 6.34
N ILE A 82 -4.04 4.93 6.99
CA ILE A 82 -5.35 5.44 7.43
C ILE A 82 -5.78 6.54 6.46
N GLU A 83 -7.04 6.46 6.03
CA GLU A 83 -7.67 7.40 5.10
C GLU A 83 -8.63 8.34 5.83
N ARG A 84 -8.65 9.61 5.43
CA ARG A 84 -9.59 10.63 5.91
C ARG A 84 -10.02 11.50 4.74
N SER A 85 -11.32 11.78 4.65
CA SER A 85 -11.92 12.65 3.63
C SER A 85 -12.56 13.88 4.26
N GLU A 86 -12.45 15.02 3.58
CA GLU A 86 -13.02 16.31 3.96
C GLU A 86 -13.67 16.94 2.73
N LYS A 87 -14.97 17.29 2.82
CA LYS A 87 -15.63 18.09 1.78
C LYS A 87 -15.08 19.52 1.82
N ILE A 88 -14.90 20.11 0.64
CA ILE A 88 -14.51 21.51 0.45
C ILE A 88 -15.77 22.36 0.23
#